data_AF-A0A432TA62-F1
#
_entry.id   AF-A0A432TA62-F1
#
_cell.length_a   1.000
_cell.length_b   1.000
_cell.length_c   1.000
_cell.angle_alpha   90.00
_cell.angle_beta   90.00
_cell.angle_gamma   90.00
#
_symmetry.space_group_name_H-M   'P 1'
#
loop_
_entity.id
_entity.type
_entity.pdbx_description
1 polymer ?
#
loop_
_entity_poly.entity_id
_entity_poly.type
_entity_poly.pdbx_seq_one_letter_code
_entity_poly.pdbx_strand_id
1 'polypeptide(L)'
;MLIWIPVDGTDAKLSKVAKLVDVKQWALIDFDEGEVKSTQFFDKREDFTGWVDFIILKNKFESFIEFMNEGMMVLCVREEESIEEITEAYKFKELDEVGF
;
A
#
# COMPACT_ATOMS: atom_id res chain seq x y z
N MET A 1 -11.39 -3.35 4.59
CA MET A 1 -10.82 -2.73 3.37
C MET A 1 -9.46 -3.33 3.14
N LEU A 2 -9.13 -3.66 1.89
CA LEU A 2 -7.83 -4.21 1.55
C LEU A 2 -6.94 -3.15 0.89
N ILE A 3 -5.69 -3.08 1.34
CA ILE A 3 -4.73 -2.05 0.91
C ILE A 3 -3.41 -2.71 0.52
N TRP A 4 -2.92 -2.43 -0.68
CA TRP A 4 -1.57 -2.78 -1.10
C TRP A 4 -0.54 -1.73 -0.69
N ILE A 5 0.60 -2.18 -0.18
CA ILE A 5 1.80 -1.37 0.02
C ILE A 5 3.01 -2.12 -0.55
N PRO A 6 3.70 -1.58 -1.58
CA PRO A 6 4.97 -2.13 -2.03
C PRO A 6 6.03 -1.89 -0.97
N VAL A 7 6.76 -2.91 -0.55
CA VAL A 7 7.75 -2.83 0.53
C VAL A 7 9.11 -3.40 0.15
N ASP A 8 10.15 -2.93 0.84
CA ASP A 8 11.55 -3.31 0.62
C ASP A 8 12.00 -4.58 1.37
N GLY A 9 11.10 -5.23 2.10
CA GLY A 9 11.38 -6.36 2.98
C GLY A 9 10.14 -7.18 3.35
N THR A 10 10.35 -8.20 4.19
CA THR A 10 9.32 -9.21 4.55
C THR A 10 8.93 -9.16 6.03
N ASP A 11 9.49 -8.21 6.79
CA ASP A 11 9.26 -8.05 8.23
C ASP A 11 8.33 -6.86 8.44
N ALA A 12 7.12 -7.07 8.93
CA ALA A 12 6.14 -6.00 9.14
C ALA A 12 6.62 -4.85 10.03
N LYS A 13 7.57 -5.09 10.94
CA LYS A 13 8.10 -4.06 11.86
C LYS A 13 9.26 -3.26 11.27
N LEU A 14 9.96 -3.82 10.29
CA LEU A 14 11.19 -3.23 9.74
C LEU A 14 11.04 -2.80 8.29
N SER A 15 10.08 -3.37 7.57
CA SER A 15 9.90 -3.11 6.15
C SER A 15 9.34 -1.71 5.94
N LYS A 16 9.86 -1.05 4.93
CA LYS A 16 9.47 0.29 4.54
C LYS A 16 8.78 0.26 3.20
N VAL A 17 7.91 1.24 2.96
CA VAL A 17 7.34 1.47 1.64
C VAL A 17 8.48 1.71 0.63
N ALA A 18 8.42 0.98 -0.47
CA ALA A 18 9.39 1.02 -1.55
C ALA A 18 8.77 1.65 -2.79
N LYS A 19 9.63 2.11 -3.71
CA LYS A 19 9.21 2.38 -5.08
C LYS A 19 8.88 1.06 -5.77
N LEU A 20 7.99 1.08 -6.76
CA LEU A 20 7.61 -0.08 -7.56
C LEU A 20 8.81 -0.77 -8.21
N VAL A 21 9.81 0.00 -8.63
CA VAL A 21 11.04 -0.55 -9.24
C VAL A 21 11.94 -1.28 -8.25
N ASP A 22 11.79 -0.98 -6.95
CA ASP A 22 12.60 -1.52 -5.86
C ASP A 22 11.80 -2.49 -4.97
N VAL A 23 10.57 -2.85 -5.38
CA VAL A 23 9.69 -3.69 -4.58
C VAL A 23 10.31 -5.08 -4.41
N LYS A 24 10.35 -5.55 -3.16
CA LYS A 24 10.76 -6.93 -2.86
C LYS A 24 9.57 -7.79 -2.50
N GLN A 25 8.61 -7.21 -1.79
CA GLN A 25 7.35 -7.84 -1.45
C GLN A 25 6.20 -6.84 -1.46
N TRP A 26 5.00 -7.39 -1.55
CA TRP A 26 3.75 -6.67 -1.48
C TRP A 26 3.10 -6.97 -0.14
N ALA A 27 2.93 -5.94 0.68
CA ALA A 27 2.18 -6.05 1.93
C ALA A 27 0.70 -5.78 1.63
N LEU A 28 -0.15 -6.78 1.90
CA LEU A 28 -1.60 -6.65 1.88
C LEU A 28 -2.08 -6.40 3.31
N ILE A 29 -2.67 -5.23 3.52
CA ILE A 29 -3.23 -4.83 4.80
C ILE A 29 -4.73 -5.04 4.77
N ASP A 30 -5.23 -5.80 5.74
CA ASP A 30 -6.65 -5.82 6.07
C ASP A 30 -6.94 -4.78 7.14
N PHE A 31 -7.58 -3.70 6.74
CA PHE A 31 -7.93 -2.57 7.59
C PHE A 31 -9.45 -2.52 7.77
N ASP A 32 -9.91 -2.67 9.00
CA ASP A 32 -11.33 -2.65 9.33
C ASP A 32 -11.55 -2.03 10.71
N GLU A 33 -12.71 -1.41 10.93
CA GLU A 33 -13.07 -0.73 12.18
C GLU A 33 -12.01 0.29 12.70
N GLY A 34 -11.20 0.85 11.80
CA GLY A 34 -10.17 1.85 12.15
C GLY A 34 -8.87 1.27 12.71
N GLU A 35 -8.64 -0.04 12.52
CA GLU A 35 -7.43 -0.76 12.93
C GLU A 35 -6.98 -1.80 11.89
N VAL A 36 -5.70 -2.19 11.96
CA VAL A 36 -5.15 -3.28 11.14
C VAL A 36 -5.54 -4.61 11.74
N LYS A 37 -6.35 -5.40 11.02
CA LYS A 37 -6.75 -6.76 11.41
C LYS A 37 -5.67 -7.78 11.04
N SER A 38 -5.02 -7.61 9.90
CA SER A 38 -3.89 -8.46 9.50
C SER A 38 -2.98 -7.81 8.46
N THR A 39 -1.74 -8.30 8.37
CA THR A 39 -0.77 -7.97 7.33
C THR A 39 -0.26 -9.27 6.73
N GLN A 40 -0.42 -9.43 5.42
CA GLN A 40 0.10 -10.56 4.65
C GLN A 40 1.14 -10.07 3.66
N PHE A 41 2.16 -10.90 3.37
CA PHE A 41 3.18 -10.56 2.40
C PHE A 41 3.14 -11.52 1.23
N PHE A 42 3.28 -10.97 0.03
CA PHE A 42 3.28 -11.72 -1.22
C PHE A 42 4.49 -11.31 -2.06
N ASP A 43 5.08 -12.29 -2.75
CA ASP A 43 6.16 -11.99 -3.71
C ASP A 43 5.59 -11.32 -4.98
N LYS A 44 4.34 -11.67 -5.33
CA LYS A 44 3.61 -11.14 -6.48
C LYS A 44 2.18 -10.78 -6.10
N ARG A 45 1.65 -9.67 -6.63
CA ARG A 45 0.25 -9.26 -6.37
C ARG A 45 -0.75 -10.31 -6.84
N GLU A 46 -0.42 -11.02 -7.91
CA GLU A 46 -1.25 -12.05 -8.54
C GLU A 46 -1.43 -13.31 -7.67
N ASP A 47 -0.61 -13.49 -6.63
CA ASP A 47 -0.75 -14.60 -5.69
C ASP A 47 -1.97 -14.42 -4.76
N PHE A 48 -2.53 -13.21 -4.69
CA PHE A 48 -3.75 -12.91 -3.96
C PHE A 48 -4.95 -12.81 -4.92
N THR A 49 -5.99 -13.60 -4.65
CA THR A 49 -7.25 -13.57 -5.40
C THR A 49 -8.35 -12.90 -4.55
N GLY A 50 -8.46 -11.58 -4.65
CA GLY A 50 -9.49 -10.81 -3.96
C GLY A 50 -9.57 -9.38 -4.48
N TRP A 51 -10.66 -8.68 -4.12
CA TRP A 51 -10.82 -7.28 -4.46
C TRP A 51 -9.99 -6.41 -3.51
N VAL A 52 -9.10 -5.59 -4.06
CA VAL A 52 -8.28 -4.65 -3.28
C VAL A 52 -8.79 -3.24 -3.54
N ASP A 53 -9.05 -2.51 -2.46
CA ASP A 53 -9.69 -1.20 -2.52
C ASP A 53 -8.68 -0.08 -2.81
N PHE A 54 -7.49 -0.18 -2.21
CA PHE A 54 -6.46 0.87 -2.25
C PHE A 54 -5.07 0.33 -2.57
N ILE A 55 -4.24 1.18 -3.14
CA ILE A 55 -2.79 1.02 -3.15
C ILE A 55 -2.13 2.30 -2.67
N ILE A 56 -1.13 2.17 -1.79
CA ILE A 56 -0.35 3.29 -1.25
C ILE A 56 1.07 3.19 -1.79
N LEU A 57 1.47 4.15 -2.63
CA LEU A 57 2.78 4.20 -3.27
C LEU A 57 3.74 5.12 -2.52
N LYS A 58 5.05 4.97 -2.78
CA LYS A 58 6.07 5.84 -2.18
C LYS A 58 5.95 7.28 -2.66
N ASN A 59 5.52 7.49 -3.90
CA ASN A 59 5.38 8.82 -4.50
C ASN A 59 4.50 8.79 -5.76
N LYS A 60 4.07 9.97 -6.20
CA LYS A 60 3.19 10.16 -7.37
C LYS A 60 3.87 10.11 -8.74
N PHE A 61 5.18 9.88 -8.80
CA PHE A 61 5.94 9.88 -10.06
C PHE A 61 6.10 8.48 -10.67
N GLU A 62 5.35 7.50 -10.15
CA GLU A 62 5.41 6.10 -10.56
C GLU A 62 4.27 5.76 -11.53
N SER A 63 4.34 4.61 -12.21
CA SER A 63 3.31 4.20 -13.16
C SER A 63 2.08 3.65 -12.43
N PHE A 64 1.20 4.54 -11.97
CA PHE A 64 0.01 4.17 -11.20
C PHE A 64 -1.24 3.85 -12.04
N ILE A 65 -1.19 4.06 -13.36
CA ILE A 65 -2.33 3.88 -14.27
C ILE A 65 -2.85 2.44 -14.25
N GLU A 66 -1.96 1.45 -14.09
CA GLU A 66 -2.37 0.04 -13.99
C GLU A 66 -3.34 -0.18 -12.83
N PHE A 67 -3.06 0.39 -11.67
CA PHE A 67 -3.87 0.18 -10.47
C PHE A 67 -5.24 0.86 -10.60
N MET A 68 -5.29 2.04 -11.21
CA MET A 68 -6.56 2.72 -11.51
C MET A 68 -7.42 1.89 -12.47
N ASN A 69 -6.82 1.26 -13.49
CA ASN A 69 -7.53 0.39 -14.43
C ASN A 69 -8.06 -0.89 -13.74
N GLU A 70 -7.36 -1.37 -12.72
CA GLU A 70 -7.78 -2.49 -11.86
C GLU A 70 -8.87 -2.08 -10.84
N GLY A 71 -9.24 -0.79 -10.79
CA GLY A 71 -10.30 -0.28 -9.92
C GLY A 71 -9.85 0.14 -8.52
N MET A 72 -8.54 0.16 -8.26
CA MET A 72 -7.98 0.63 -6.99
C MET A 72 -7.92 2.15 -6.92
N MET A 73 -8.16 2.70 -5.73
CA MET A 73 -7.81 4.08 -5.42
C MET A 73 -6.31 4.18 -5.11
N VAL A 74 -5.62 5.08 -5.80
CA VAL A 74 -4.17 5.28 -5.66
C VAL A 74 -3.89 6.43 -4.70
N LEU A 75 -3.19 6.12 -3.62
CA LEU A 75 -2.69 7.07 -2.63
C LEU A 75 -1.16 7.10 -2.66
N CYS A 76 -0.58 8.17 -2.13
CA CYS A 76 0.86 8.30 -1.92
C CYS A 76 1.17 8.80 -0.52
N VAL A 77 2.25 8.26 0.06
CA VAL A 77 2.82 8.78 1.29
C VAL A 77 3.43 10.18 1.07
N ARG A 78 3.51 10.97 2.13
CA ARG A 78 4.21 12.26 2.14
C ARG A 78 5.59 12.08 2.73
N GLU A 79 5.64 11.61 3.96
CA GLU A 79 6.88 11.42 4.74
C GLU A 79 6.95 10.01 5.37
N GLU A 80 5.84 9.28 5.37
CA GLU A 80 5.70 7.98 6.02
C GLU A 80 6.61 6.93 5.36
N GLU A 81 7.22 6.09 6.21
CA GLU A 81 8.11 5.03 5.76
C GLU A 81 7.61 3.65 6.16
N SER A 82 7.16 3.47 7.39
CA SER A 82 6.73 2.17 7.90
C SER A 82 5.25 1.88 7.60
N ILE A 83 4.87 0.60 7.60
CA ILE A 83 3.46 0.20 7.45
C ILE A 83 2.58 0.84 8.54
N GLU A 84 3.09 0.92 9.78
CA GLU A 84 2.36 1.52 10.91
C GLU A 84 2.03 2.99 10.66
N GLU A 85 3.05 3.81 10.35
CA GLU A 85 2.88 5.22 10.01
C GLU A 85 1.90 5.41 8.84
N ILE A 86 2.02 4.59 7.80
CA ILE A 86 1.16 4.65 6.62
C ILE A 86 -0.29 4.34 6.98
N THR A 87 -0.54 3.32 7.79
CA THR A 87 -1.90 2.94 8.21
C THR A 87 -2.52 3.98 9.14
N GLU A 88 -1.71 4.66 9.95
CA GLU A 88 -2.14 5.79 10.78
C GLU A 88 -2.51 7.01 9.90
N ALA A 89 -1.64 7.38 8.96
CA ALA A 89 -1.92 8.46 8.00
C ALA A 89 -3.16 8.15 7.14
N TYR A 90 -3.35 6.89 6.72
CA TYR A 90 -4.56 6.45 6.03
C TYR A 90 -5.81 6.66 6.87
N LYS A 91 -5.78 6.29 8.16
CA LYS A 91 -6.89 6.46 9.11
C LYS A 91 -7.29 7.93 9.26
N PHE A 92 -6.32 8.84 9.30
CA PHE A 92 -6.53 10.28 9.43
C PHE A 92 -6.72 11.01 8.09
N LYS A 93 -6.68 10.30 6.96
CA LYS A 93 -6.79 10.85 5.59
C LYS A 93 -5.69 11.87 5.27
N GLU A 94 -4.46 11.58 5.69
CA GLU A 94 -3.30 12.44 5.51
C GLU A 94 -2.44 12.06 4.30
N LEU A 95 -2.77 10.96 3.61
CA LEU A 95 -2.15 10.55 2.36
C LEU A 95 -2.66 11.38 1.17
N ASP A 96 -1.83 11.53 0.14
CA ASP A 96 -2.19 12.26 -1.06
C ASP A 96 -2.86 11.34 -2.09
N GLU A 97 -4.04 11.72 -2.57
CA GLU A 97 -4.69 11.06 -3.71
C GLU A 97 -3.96 11.40 -5.02
N VAL A 98 -3.79 10.39 -5.88
CA VAL A 98 -3.17 10.54 -7.20
C VAL A 98 -4.18 10.25 -8.30
N GLY A 99 -4.15 11.05 -9.38
CA GLY A 99 -5.00 10.85 -10.55
C GLY A 99 -6.19 11.80 -10.68
N PHE A 100 -6.25 12.87 -9.86
CA PHE A 100 -7.16 14.00 -10.03
C PHE A 100 -6.44 15.25 -10.57
#